data_AF-A0A1R1B6P3-F1
#
_entry.id   AF-A0A1R1B6P3-F1
#
_cell.length_a   1.000
_cell.length_b   1.000
_cell.length_c   1.000
_cell.angle_alpha   90.00
_cell.angle_beta   90.00
_cell.angle_gamma   90.00
#
_symmetry.space_group_name_H-M   'P 1'
#
loop_
_entity.id
_entity.type
_entity.pdbx_description
1 polymer ?
#
loop_
_entity_poly.entity_id
_entity_poly.type
_entity_poly.pdbx_seq_one_letter_code
_entity_poly.pdbx_strand_id
1 'polypeptide(L)'
;MIHSILIASLVILSLAILGCLYRLIKGPSMNDRIMSLDTIGIILLSMIAVLCMLFRTTVYFDIILLIGILTFIGTTALARYIERGDVIERTNDESDR
;
A
#
# COMPACT_ATOMS: atom_id res chain seq x y z
N MET A 1 24.34 17.97 4.91
CA MET A 1 23.08 18.24 5.62
C MET A 1 21.92 17.45 5.02
N ILE A 2 21.55 17.66 3.74
CA ILE A 2 20.45 16.92 3.09
C ILE A 2 20.64 15.39 3.13
N HIS A 3 21.85 14.91 2.87
CA HIS A 3 22.15 13.47 2.91
C HIS A 3 21.82 12.82 4.27
N SER A 4 22.17 13.49 5.38
CA SER A 4 21.84 13.02 6.73
C SER A 4 20.34 12.97 6.99
N ILE A 5 19.60 13.95 6.45
CA ILE A 5 18.12 13.98 6.54
C ILE A 5 17.52 12.82 5.75
N LEU A 6 18.01 12.52 4.55
CA LEU A 6 17.51 11.39 3.75
C LEU A 6 17.74 10.04 4.44
N ILE A 7 18.92 9.84 5.04
CA ILE A 7 19.20 8.62 5.82
C ILE A 7 18.28 8.54 7.05
N ALA A 8 18.11 9.64 7.78
CA ALA A 8 17.20 9.67 8.93
C ALA A 8 15.76 9.35 8.52
N SER A 9 15.27 9.87 7.40
CA SER A 9 13.98 9.54 6.83
C SER A 9 13.85 8.05 6.52
N LEU A 10 14.87 7.42 5.92
CA LEU A 10 14.84 5.97 5.65
C LEU A 10 14.75 5.14 6.93
N VAL A 11 15.47 5.53 7.98
CA VAL A 11 15.40 4.85 9.28
C VAL A 11 14.01 4.97 9.89
N ILE A 12 13.42 6.17 9.87
CA ILE A 12 12.06 6.41 10.39
C ILE A 12 11.01 5.62 9.60
N LEU A 13 11.09 5.64 8.27
CA LEU A 13 10.17 4.88 7.40
C LEU A 13 10.32 3.37 7.63
N SER A 14 11.54 2.87 7.83
CA SER A 14 11.78 1.46 8.17
C SER A 14 11.14 1.07 9.50
N LEU A 15 11.29 1.90 10.54
CA LEU A 15 10.62 1.71 11.83
C LEU A 15 9.09 1.77 11.71
N ALA A 16 8.56 2.65 10.85
CA ALA A 16 7.14 2.74 10.58
C ALA A 16 6.60 1.45 9.94
N ILE A 17 7.33 0.86 8.96
CA ILE A 17 6.98 -0.45 8.38
C ILE A 17 6.93 -1.53 9.46
N LEU A 18 7.90 -1.58 10.37
CA LEU A 18 7.90 -2.56 11.47
C LEU A 18 6.67 -2.40 12.38
N GLY A 19 6.28 -1.16 12.69
CA GLY A 19 5.07 -0.86 13.45
C GLY A 19 3.79 -1.29 12.71
N CYS A 20 3.69 -1.00 11.41
CA CYS A 20 2.57 -1.43 10.59
C CYS A 20 2.52 -2.96 10.43
N LEU A 21 3.67 -3.63 10.33
CA LEU A 21 3.76 -5.08 10.23
C LEU A 21 3.28 -5.74 11.54
N TYR A 22 3.65 -5.17 12.69
CA TYR A 22 3.11 -5.61 13.97
C TYR A 22 1.58 -5.47 14.02
N ARG A 23 1.03 -4.33 13.58
CA ARG A 23 -0.42 -4.10 13.52
C ARG A 23 -1.12 -5.02 12.50
N LEU A 24 -0.47 -5.36 11.39
CA LEU A 24 -0.98 -6.30 10.39
C LEU A 24 -1.14 -7.71 10.98
N ILE A 25 -0.19 -8.16 11.81
CA ILE A 25 -0.21 -9.50 12.40
C ILE A 25 -1.16 -9.57 13.61
N LYS A 26 -1.07 -8.60 14.53
CA LYS A 26 -1.85 -8.56 15.78
C LYS A 26 -3.17 -7.79 15.69
N GLY A 27 -3.53 -7.26 14.52
CA GLY A 27 -4.76 -6.48 14.33
C GLY A 27 -6.01 -7.25 14.78
N PRO A 28 -6.88 -6.67 15.64
CA PRO A 28 -8.04 -7.37 16.17
C PRO A 28 -9.15 -7.55 15.12
N SER A 29 -9.34 -6.56 14.24
CA SER A 29 -10.33 -6.61 13.16
C SER A 29 -9.69 -6.88 11.79
N MET A 30 -10.45 -7.47 10.87
CA MET A 30 -10.03 -7.64 9.47
C MET A 30 -9.72 -6.27 8.83
N ASN A 31 -10.54 -5.26 9.12
CA ASN A 31 -10.40 -3.91 8.59
C ASN A 31 -9.09 -3.23 9.05
N ASP A 32 -8.71 -3.41 10.32
CA ASP A 32 -7.43 -2.91 10.84
C ASP A 32 -6.23 -3.50 10.10
N ARG A 33 -6.31 -4.79 9.75
CA ARG A 33 -5.24 -5.49 9.02
C ARG A 33 -5.13 -4.94 7.59
N ILE A 34 -6.25 -4.78 6.91
CA ILE A 34 -6.29 -4.27 5.53
C ILE A 34 -5.79 -2.82 5.46
N MET A 35 -6.22 -1.97 6.40
CA MET A 35 -5.73 -0.60 6.49
C MET A 35 -4.22 -0.55 6.79
N SER A 36 -3.72 -1.48 7.62
CA SER A 36 -2.27 -1.58 7.90
C SER A 36 -1.48 -2.01 6.66
N LEU A 37 -2.02 -2.92 5.85
CA LEU A 37 -1.43 -3.35 4.58
C LEU A 37 -1.33 -2.20 3.58
N ASP A 38 -2.40 -1.41 3.43
CA ASP A 38 -2.43 -0.23 2.56
C ASP A 38 -1.36 0.79 2.99
N THR A 39 -1.28 1.04 4.30
CA THR A 39 -0.29 1.94 4.89
C THR A 39 1.15 1.49 4.61
N ILE A 40 1.42 0.17 4.65
CA ILE A 40 2.75 -0.37 4.29
C ILE A 40 3.08 -0.04 2.84
N GLY A 41 2.13 -0.16 1.90
CA GLY A 41 2.35 0.20 0.50
C GLY A 41 2.71 1.67 0.31
N ILE A 42 2.03 2.59 1.00
CA ILE A 42 2.32 4.04 0.96
C ILE A 42 3.69 4.36 1.58
N ILE A 43 4.06 3.70 2.68
CA ILE A 43 5.38 3.87 3.29
C ILE A 43 6.47 3.34 2.34
N LEU A 44 6.23 2.22 1.66
CA LEU A 44 7.15 1.67 0.66
C LEU A 44 7.33 2.64 -0.51
N LEU A 45 6.23 3.22 -1.00
CA LEU A 45 6.23 4.25 -2.05
C LEU A 45 7.08 5.46 -1.65
N SER A 46 6.92 5.92 -0.40
CA SER A 46 7.71 7.01 0.17
C SER A 46 9.20 6.65 0.31
N MET A 47 9.51 5.41 0.71
CA MET A 47 10.88 4.92 0.85
C MET A 47 11.60 4.89 -0.50
N ILE A 48 10.94 4.43 -1.56
CA ILE A 48 11.49 4.44 -2.92
C ILE A 48 11.69 5.87 -3.41
N ALA A 49 10.79 6.79 -3.12
CA ALA A 49 10.97 8.21 -3.46
C ALA A 49 12.20 8.83 -2.79
N VAL A 50 12.46 8.50 -1.52
CA VAL A 50 13.69 8.93 -0.82
C VAL A 50 14.94 8.30 -1.44
N LEU A 51 14.89 7.03 -1.85
CA LEU A 51 15.99 6.36 -2.55
C LEU A 51 16.29 7.00 -3.91
N CYS A 52 15.27 7.38 -4.68
CA CYS A 52 15.44 8.16 -5.92
C CYS A 52 16.23 9.44 -5.67
N MET A 53 15.91 10.16 -4.60
CA MET A 53 16.61 11.39 -4.22
C MET A 53 18.06 11.13 -3.81
N LEU A 54 18.32 10.03 -3.09
CA LEU A 54 19.65 9.63 -2.67
C LEU A 54 20.55 9.24 -3.86
N PHE A 55 20.01 8.45 -4.79
CA PHE A 55 20.72 8.02 -6.00
C PHE A 55 20.70 9.05 -7.14
N ARG A 56 19.99 10.17 -6.94
CA ARG A 56 19.82 11.25 -7.93
C ARG A 56 19.31 10.73 -9.27
N THR A 57 18.34 9.81 -9.22
CA THR A 57 17.76 9.15 -10.40
C THR A 57 16.24 9.11 -10.30
N THR A 58 15.57 9.19 -11.44
CA THR A 58 14.11 9.09 -11.57
C THR A 58 13.64 7.74 -12.09
N VAL A 59 14.56 6.80 -12.35
CA VAL A 59 14.27 5.50 -12.97
C VAL A 59 13.23 4.69 -12.18
N TYR A 60 13.13 4.89 -10.85
CA TYR A 60 12.17 4.14 -10.03
C TYR A 60 10.78 4.82 -9.93
N PHE A 61 10.52 5.92 -10.64
CA PHE A 61 9.22 6.60 -10.59
C PHE A 61 8.09 5.75 -11.15
N ASP A 62 8.37 4.94 -12.17
CA ASP A 62 7.39 4.00 -12.71
C ASP A 62 6.99 2.94 -11.67
N ILE A 63 7.93 2.53 -10.82
CA ILE A 63 7.69 1.59 -9.72
C ILE A 63 6.84 2.25 -8.62
N ILE A 64 7.13 3.52 -8.28
CA ILE A 64 6.32 4.31 -7.34
C ILE A 64 4.88 4.38 -7.84
N LEU A 65 4.67 4.72 -9.11
CA LEU A 65 3.34 4.83 -9.71
C LEU A 65 2.61 3.47 -9.74
N LEU A 66 3.32 2.41 -10.14
CA LEU A 66 2.78 1.06 -10.17
C LEU A 66 2.34 0.60 -8.78
N ILE A 67 3.19 0.77 -7.75
CA ILE A 67 2.84 0.44 -6.38
C ILE A 67 1.61 1.25 -5.94
N GLY A 68 1.58 2.56 -6.20
CA GLY A 68 0.44 3.40 -5.84
C GLY A 68 -0.89 2.90 -6.42
N ILE A 69 -0.90 2.53 -7.70
CA ILE A 69 -2.07 1.97 -8.37
C ILE A 69 -2.46 0.62 -7.76
N LEU A 70 -1.49 -0.28 -7.57
CA LEU A 70 -1.76 -1.61 -7.00
C LEU A 70 -2.31 -1.54 -5.57
N THR A 71 -1.74 -0.67 -4.73
CA THR A 71 -2.19 -0.53 -3.34
C THR A 71 -3.62 0.00 -3.29
N PHE A 72 -3.93 1.02 -4.10
CA PHE A 72 -5.27 1.58 -4.20
C PHE A 72 -6.31 0.56 -4.72
N ILE A 73 -5.99 -0.16 -5.79
CA ILE A 73 -6.88 -1.20 -6.35
C ILE A 73 -7.08 -2.31 -5.32
N GLY A 74 -6.02 -2.78 -4.67
CA GLY A 74 -6.07 -3.84 -3.66
C GLY A 74 -6.97 -3.47 -2.48
N THR A 75 -6.81 -2.27 -1.94
CA THR A 75 -7.63 -1.77 -0.82
C THR A 75 -9.09 -1.61 -1.22
N THR A 76 -9.37 -1.09 -2.43
CA THR A 76 -10.73 -0.95 -2.95
C THR A 76 -11.41 -2.31 -3.16
N ALA A 77 -10.69 -3.29 -3.72
CA ALA A 77 -11.20 -4.64 -3.93
C ALA A 77 -11.51 -5.35 -2.60
N LEU A 78 -10.62 -5.19 -1.60
CA LEU A 78 -10.83 -5.74 -0.26
C LEU A 78 -12.01 -5.07 0.46
N ALA A 79 -12.17 -3.75 0.32
CA ALA A 79 -13.33 -3.04 0.88
C ALA A 79 -14.64 -3.55 0.28
N ARG A 80 -14.70 -3.72 -1.05
CA ARG A 80 -15.85 -4.32 -1.74
C ARG A 80 -16.15 -5.74 -1.27
N TYR A 81 -15.10 -6.57 -1.11
CA TYR A 81 -15.24 -7.93 -0.63
C TYR A 81 -15.84 -7.99 0.77
N ILE A 82 -15.40 -7.13 1.69
CA ILE A 82 -15.95 -7.06 3.04
C ILE A 82 -17.43 -6.63 3.04
N GLU A 83 -17.81 -5.70 2.16
CA GLU A 83 -19.17 -5.17 2.08
C GLU A 83 -20.16 -6.17 1.46
N ARG A 84 -19.78 -6.82 0.35
CA ARG A 84 -20.70 -7.60 -0.49
C ARG A 84 -20.44 -9.11 -0.52
N GLY A 85 -19.32 -9.58 0.03
CA GLY A 85 -18.91 -10.98 -0.05
C GLY A 85 -18.36 -11.41 -1.42
N ASP A 86 -18.60 -10.62 -2.47
CA ASP A 86 -18.07 -10.79 -3.83
C ASP A 86 -17.40 -9.50 -4.32
N VAL A 87 -16.29 -9.65 -5.03
CA VAL A 87 -15.56 -8.53 -5.65
C VAL A 87 -16.14 -8.15 -7.01
N ILE A 88 -16.63 -9.15 -7.76
CA ILE A 88 -17.17 -8.98 -9.11
C ILE A 88 -18.62 -9.44 -9.10
N GLU A 89 -19.53 -8.50 -9.32
CA GLU A 89 -20.96 -8.79 -9.43
C GLU A 89 -21.22 -9.59 -10.71
N ARG A 90 -21.76 -10.80 -10.55
CA ARG A 90 -22.20 -11.63 -11.68
C ARG A 90 -23.63 -11.23 -12.02
N THR A 91 -23.81 -10.45 -13.09
CA THR A 91 -25.12 -10.30 -13.71
C THR A 91 -25.54 -11.67 -14.24
N ASN A 92 -26.61 -12.24 -13.68
CA ASN A 92 -27.25 -13.42 -14.24
C ASN A 92 -28.09 -12.98 -15.46
N ASP A 93 -27.52 -13.04 -16.66
CA ASP A 93 -28.20 -12.81 -17.94
C ASP A 93 -29.17 -13.98 -18.30
N GLU A 94 -29.99 -14.44 -17.36
CA GLU A 94 -30.96 -15.54 -17.56
C GLU A 94 -32.43 -15.11 -17.44
N SER A 95 -32.72 -13.80 -17.50
CA SER A 95 -34.10 -13.28 -17.42
C SER A 95 -34.71 -12.87 -18.77
N ASP A 96 -34.14 -13.29 -19.90
CA ASP A 96 -34.64 -12.89 -21.24
C ASP A 96 -34.90 -14.11 -22.15
N ARG A 97 -35.58 -15.13 -21.61
CA ARG A 97 -36.21 -16.22 -22.38
C ARG A 97 -37.67 -16.39 -22.00
#